data_AF-A0A945JIP7-F1
#
_entry.id   AF-A0A945JIP7-F1
#
_cell.length_a   1.000
_cell.length_b   1.000
_cell.length_c   1.000
_cell.angle_alpha   90.00
_cell.angle_beta   90.00
_cell.angle_gamma   90.00
#
_symmetry.space_group_name_H-M   'P 1'
#
loop_
_entity.id
_entity.type
_entity.pdbx_description
1 polymer ?
#
loop_
_entity_poly.entity_id
_entity_poly.type
_entity_poly.pdbx_seq_one_letter_code
_entity_poly.pdbx_strand_id
1 'polypeptide(L)' 'MTDNSEAIIKCLRVLAEGCRKHPAYRARRPATGSCEPCVRMWQARQELNALESEEAA' A
#
# COMPACT_ATOMS: atom_id res chain seq x y z
N MET A 1 16.79 -16.94 7.43
CA MET A 1 15.32 -16.85 7.26
C MET A 1 14.96 -15.37 7.19
N THR A 2 15.09 -14.76 6.01
CA THR A 2 14.78 -13.33 5.76
C THR A 2 14.49 -13.14 4.27
N ASP A 3 13.43 -13.77 3.77
CA ASP A 3 13.01 -13.65 2.36
C ASP A 3 11.59 -13.08 2.25
N ASN A 4 10.75 -13.31 3.28
CA ASN A 4 9.34 -12.95 3.24
C ASN A 4 9.08 -11.46 3.45
N SER A 5 9.88 -10.78 4.30
CA SER A 5 9.65 -9.37 4.64
C SER A 5 9.90 -8.43 3.45
N GLU A 6 10.96 -8.66 2.68
CA GLU A 6 11.24 -7.88 1.46
C GLU A 6 10.17 -8.10 0.38
N ALA A 7 9.71 -9.34 0.22
CA ALA A 7 8.63 -9.68 -0.70
C ALA A 7 7.31 -8.97 -0.30
N ILE A 8 6.99 -8.93 0.99
CA ILE A 8 5.82 -8.23 1.53
C ILE A 8 5.92 -6.73 1.25
N ILE A 9 7.05 -6.09 1.57
CA ILE A 9 7.26 -4.66 1.31
C ILE A 9 7.11 -4.35 -0.19
N LYS A 10 7.68 -5.19 -1.07
CA LYS A 10 7.56 -5.04 -2.52
C LYS A 10 6.11 -5.16 -3.00
N CYS A 11 5.35 -6.12 -2.46
CA CYS A 11 3.92 -6.24 -2.75
C CYS A 11 3.14 -5.02 -2.27
N LEU A 12 3.38 -4.56 -1.03
CA LEU A 12 2.73 -3.37 -0.47
C LEU A 12 3.03 -2.12 -1.31
N ARG A 13 4.27 -1.93 -1.77
CA ARG A 13 4.63 -0.84 -2.69
C ARG A 13 3.82 -0.87 -3.98
N VAL A 14 3.70 -2.04 -4.62
CA VAL A 14 2.92 -2.20 -5.86
C VAL A 14 1.44 -1.92 -5.63
N LEU A 15 0.87 -2.46 -4.55
CA LEU A 15 -0.54 -2.25 -4.20
C LEU A 15 -0.83 -0.77 -3.87
N ALA A 16 0.07 -0.13 -3.14
CA ALA A 16 -0.09 1.25 -2.72
C ALA A 16 0.09 2.22 -3.89
N GLU A 17 1.03 1.97 -4.82
CA GLU A 17 1.15 2.75 -6.07
C GLU A 17 -0.08 2.64 -6.97
N GLY A 18 -0.75 1.49 -6.91
CA GLY A 18 -1.97 1.20 -7.67
C GLY A 18 -1.73 1.05 -9.17
N CYS A 19 -2.79 0.69 -9.89
CA CYS A 19 -2.70 0.49 -11.33
C CYS A 19 -2.52 1.84 -12.07
N ARG A 20 -1.46 1.99 -12.88
CA ARG A 20 -1.27 3.17 -13.74
C ARG A 20 -2.33 3.31 -14.84
N LYS A 21 -3.02 2.22 -15.22
CA LYS A 21 -4.08 2.22 -16.24
C LYS A 21 -5.43 2.70 -15.71
N HIS A 22 -5.69 2.54 -14.41
CA HIS A 22 -6.96 2.93 -13.80
C HIS A 22 -6.69 4.02 -12.75
N PRO A 23 -6.81 5.31 -13.12
CA PRO A 23 -6.48 6.42 -12.22
C PRO A 23 -7.22 6.39 -10.88
N ALA A 24 -8.42 5.80 -10.83
CA ALA A 24 -9.20 5.63 -9.61
C ALA A 24 -8.48 4.78 -8.54
N TYR A 25 -7.61 3.86 -8.96
CA TYR A 25 -6.82 3.01 -8.07
C TYR A 25 -5.50 3.63 -7.63
N ARG A 26 -5.16 4.84 -8.12
CA ARG A 26 -4.03 5.61 -7.62
C ARG A 26 -4.40 6.22 -6.26
N ALA A 27 -4.40 5.38 -5.24
CA ALA A 27 -4.74 5.76 -3.87
C ALA A 27 -3.63 6.64 -3.27
N ARG A 28 -3.71 7.95 -3.57
CA ARG A 28 -2.90 9.00 -2.91
C ARG A 28 -3.66 9.73 -1.79
N ARG A 29 -4.92 9.37 -1.61
CA ARG A 29 -5.86 9.98 -0.66
C ARG A 29 -6.60 8.88 0.10
N PRO A 30 -7.07 9.14 1.33
CA PRO A 30 -7.88 8.20 2.09
C PRO A 30 -9.06 7.68 1.26
N ALA A 31 -9.29 6.37 1.33
CA ALA A 31 -10.46 5.77 0.71
C ALA A 31 -11.73 6.23 1.44
N THR A 32 -12.77 6.58 0.68
CA THR A 32 -14.07 7.03 1.21
C THR A 32 -14.92 5.89 1.80
N GLY A 33 -14.43 4.65 1.78
CA GLY A 33 -15.14 3.45 2.28
C GLY A 33 -16.16 2.84 1.30
N SER A 34 -16.50 3.53 0.21
CA SER A 34 -17.51 3.08 -0.77
C SER A 34 -16.99 2.11 -1.84
N CYS A 35 -15.68 1.84 -1.87
CA CYS A 35 -15.05 0.94 -2.83
C CYS A 35 -14.02 0.08 -2.13
N GLU A 36 -14.36 -1.20 -1.94
CA GLU A 36 -13.52 -2.20 -1.28
C GLU A 36 -12.09 -2.28 -1.85
N PRO A 37 -11.89 -2.32 -3.19
CA PRO A 37 -10.55 -2.24 -3.78
C PRO A 37 -9.74 -1.01 -3.35
N CYS A 38 -10.39 0.16 -3.28
CA CYS A 38 -9.71 1.40 -2.89
C CYS A 38 -9.33 1.39 -1.40
N VAL A 39 -10.16 0.82 -0.54
CA VAL A 39 -9.88 0.66 0.90
C VAL A 39 -8.65 -0.22 1.10
N ARG A 40 -8.57 -1.37 0.42
CA ARG A 40 -7.41 -2.27 0.51
C ARG A 40 -6.11 -1.64 0.03
N MET A 41 -6.14 -0.88 -1.07
CA MET A 41 -4.94 -0.17 -1.54
C MET A 41 -4.49 0.93 -0.57
N TRP A 42 -5.45 1.61 0.08
CA TRP A 42 -5.13 2.59 1.11
C TRP A 42 -4.56 1.94 2.38
N GLN A 43 -5.11 0.81 2.81
CA GLN A 43 -4.56 0.03 3.93
C GLN A 43 -3.12 -0.41 3.65
N ALA A 44 -2.85 -0.94 2.47
CA ALA A 44 -1.50 -1.32 2.06
C ALA A 44 -0.50 -0.14 2.10
N ARG A 45 -0.95 1.08 1.79
CA ARG A 45 -0.14 2.30 1.93
C ARG A 45 0.15 2.60 3.41
N GLN A 46 -0.84 2.49 4.29
CA GLN A 46 -0.64 2.75 5.73
C GLN A 46 0.31 1.75 6.35
N GLU A 47 0.18 0.46 6.00
CA GLU A 47 1.09 -0.60 6.44
C GLU A 47 2.52 -0.34 5.95
N LEU A 48 2.69 0.05 4.68
CA LEU A 48 4.00 0.41 4.15
C LEU A 48 4.61 1.61 4.91
N ASN A 49 3.84 2.66 5.15
CA ASN A 49 4.30 3.83 5.89
C ASN A 49 4.66 3.48 7.35
N ALA A 50 3.92 2.58 7.99
CA ALA A 50 4.21 2.11 9.35
C ALA A 50 5.57 1.38 9.36
N LEU A 51 5.80 0.45 8.43
CA LEU A 51 7.07 -0.25 8.30
C LEU A 51 8.25 0.69 8.00
N GLU A 52 8.07 1.64 7.08
CA GLU A 52 9.11 2.64 6.75
C GLU A 52 9.39 3.61 7.91
N SER A 53 8.41 3.88 8.78
CA SER A 53 8.58 4.75 9.95
C SER A 53 9.18 4.02 11.16
N GLU A 54 8.94 2.71 11.30
CA GLU A 54 9.61 1.85 12.29
C GLU A 54 11.11 1.64 11.97
N GLU A 55 11.50 1.66 10.68
CA GLU A 55 12.92 1.62 10.27
C GLU A 55 13.66 2.95 10.44
N ALA A 56 12.94 4.06 10.65
CA ALA A 56 13.51 5.41 10.77
C ALA A 56 13.66 5.90 12.23
N ALA A 57 13.26 5.09 13.22
CA ALA A 57 13.34 5.37 14.66
C ALA A 57 14.51 4.61 15.33
#